data_AF-A0A011QSB3-F1
#
_entry.id   AF-A0A011QSB3-F1
#
_cell.length_a   1.000
_cell.length_b   1.000
_cell.length_c   1.000
_cell.angle_alpha   90.00
_cell.angle_beta   90.00
_cell.angle_gamma   90.00
#
_symmetry.space_group_name_H-M   'P 1'
#
loop_
_entity.id
_entity.type
_entity.pdbx_description
1 polymer ?
#
loop_
_entity_poly.entity_id
_entity_poly.type
_entity_poly.pdbx_seq_one_letter_code
_entity_poly.pdbx_strand_id
1 'polypeptide(L)'
;MSLLALAGGVLIYALRRPLFAWHEQLPRMHARTAFERFYRFLSLGARRGVVLLDNGSLQRYAALLFAFVVLLGTWAYVSGPAGGGIRVPGLVADEAAVAALCVLLLGAVGATALYRERLLAVILVSLVGLAVTLTFIRLSAPDLALTQLAVEMGTIILMLLVLYYLPPRSAPKSSAPRLVRDLVLALLAGGGMGLLTLLMLSAPFTSISGFYLQQSVPGGGGANVVNVILVDFRGFDTLGEITVLAMVALASQALLDRLTLRAPAHDADGRRWAGDVHPLFLAMLMRPLLPLALTVSVYIFLRGHNVPGGGFVAGLITSVALVLQYLANGIDFAQPRLPQMPAALLALGLLLAAGIGVASWPFGRPFLTSAHGEVHLPLLGDIELATAMVFDLGVYVVVVTVVVTVLSGLGRLSLRAHAGSEGQA
;
A
#
# COMPACT_ATOMS: atom_id res chain seq x y z
N MET A 1 21.76 62.53 -49.11
CA MET A 1 21.16 61.18 -49.06
C MET A 1 20.48 60.80 -50.38
N SER A 2 19.57 61.63 -50.94
CA SER A 2 18.84 61.27 -52.17
C SER A 2 19.71 61.13 -53.43
N LEU A 3 20.68 62.03 -53.65
CA LEU A 3 21.63 61.92 -54.77
C LEU A 3 22.55 60.70 -54.66
N LEU A 4 23.00 60.36 -53.44
CA LEU A 4 23.80 59.15 -53.17
C LEU A 4 22.97 57.87 -53.36
N ALA A 5 21.70 57.86 -52.97
CA ALA A 5 20.80 56.75 -53.22
C ALA A 5 20.52 56.56 -54.73
N LEU A 6 20.35 57.66 -55.47
CA LEU A 6 20.18 57.62 -56.93
C LEU A 6 21.44 57.10 -57.64
N ALA A 7 22.61 57.66 -57.31
CA ALA A 7 23.89 57.21 -57.86
C ALA A 7 24.18 55.75 -57.51
N GLY A 8 23.93 55.35 -56.25
CA GLY A 8 24.07 53.97 -55.79
C GLY A 8 23.10 53.01 -56.49
N GLY A 9 21.84 53.40 -56.69
CA GLY A 9 20.86 52.61 -57.42
C GLY A 9 21.23 52.41 -58.89
N VAL A 10 21.71 53.46 -59.57
CA VAL A 10 22.22 53.38 -60.94
C VAL A 10 23.44 52.46 -61.03
N LEU A 11 24.37 52.56 -60.08
CA LEU A 11 25.56 51.70 -60.03
C LEU A 11 25.20 50.22 -59.82
N ILE A 12 24.29 49.92 -58.90
CA ILE A 12 23.78 48.56 -58.66
C ILE A 12 23.05 48.03 -59.90
N TYR A 13 22.26 48.86 -60.57
CA TYR A 13 21.56 48.47 -61.81
C TYR A 13 22.53 48.20 -62.97
N ALA A 14 23.59 49.01 -63.10
CA ALA A 14 24.65 48.80 -64.09
C ALA A 14 25.41 47.49 -63.83
N LEU A 15 25.67 47.18 -62.55
CA LEU A 15 26.35 45.95 -62.10
C LEU A 15 25.39 44.77 -61.85
N ARG A 16 24.14 44.84 -62.30
CA ARG A 16 23.12 43.83 -61.97
C ARG A 16 23.49 42.40 -62.41
N ARG A 17 24.18 42.23 -63.55
CA ARG A 17 24.55 40.91 -64.07
C ARG A 17 25.53 40.16 -63.15
N PRO A 18 26.70 40.73 -62.79
CA PRO A 18 27.60 40.08 -61.84
C PRO A 18 26.98 39.98 -60.43
N LEU A 19 26.17 40.96 -60.01
CA LEU A 19 25.50 40.93 -58.70
C LEU A 19 24.45 39.80 -58.60
N PHE A 20 23.63 39.60 -59.63
CA PHE A 20 22.66 38.50 -59.63
C PHE A 20 23.35 37.13 -59.78
N ALA A 21 24.41 37.03 -60.60
CA ALA A 21 25.19 35.80 -60.70
C ALA A 21 25.86 35.43 -59.35
N TRP A 22 26.33 36.42 -58.59
CA TRP A 22 26.85 36.21 -57.24
C TRP A 22 25.74 35.86 -56.23
N HIS A 23 24.59 36.54 -56.30
CA HIS A 23 23.45 36.26 -55.43
C HIS A 23 22.87 34.85 -55.66
N GLU A 24 22.85 34.36 -56.90
CA GLU A 24 22.37 33.01 -57.24
C GLU A 24 23.27 31.90 -56.68
N GLN A 25 24.54 32.21 -56.37
CA GLN A 25 25.45 31.28 -55.66
C GLN A 25 25.16 31.22 -54.15
N LEU A 26 24.45 32.21 -53.59
CA LEU A 26 24.10 32.21 -52.17
C LEU A 26 22.92 31.26 -51.91
N PRO A 27 22.96 30.49 -50.81
CA PRO A 27 21.87 29.60 -50.46
C PRO A 27 20.58 30.42 -50.19
N ARG A 28 19.50 30.09 -50.91
CA ARG A 28 18.19 30.75 -50.74
C ARG A 28 17.59 30.42 -49.37
N MET A 29 17.72 31.33 -48.42
CA MET A 29 17.06 31.26 -47.11
C MET A 29 15.60 31.69 -47.25
N HIS A 30 14.68 30.72 -47.37
CA HIS A 30 13.25 30.99 -47.31
C HIS A 30 12.82 31.10 -45.85
N ALA A 31 12.13 32.18 -45.47
CA ALA A 31 11.65 32.40 -44.10
C ALA A 31 10.81 31.20 -43.58
N ARG A 32 10.02 30.59 -44.48
CA ARG A 32 9.27 29.36 -44.20
C ARG A 32 10.17 28.19 -43.79
N THR A 33 11.29 27.97 -44.48
CA THR A 33 12.23 26.88 -44.16
C THR A 33 12.95 27.12 -42.85
N ALA A 34 13.30 28.38 -42.56
CA ALA A 34 13.89 28.75 -41.26
C ALA A 34 12.90 28.50 -40.10
N PHE A 35 11.64 28.91 -40.27
CA PHE A 35 10.57 28.63 -39.32
C PHE A 35 10.33 27.13 -39.13
N GLU A 36 10.21 26.36 -40.21
CA GLU A 36 10.01 24.91 -40.14
C GLU A 36 11.18 24.20 -39.44
N ARG A 37 12.42 24.62 -39.69
CA ARG A 37 13.60 24.08 -38.98
C ARG A 37 13.56 24.40 -37.48
N PHE A 38 13.21 25.64 -37.12
CA PHE A 38 13.08 26.05 -35.72
C PHE A 38 11.97 25.28 -35.01
N TYR A 39 10.80 25.15 -35.64
CA TYR A 39 9.69 24.35 -35.12
C TYR A 39 10.05 22.87 -34.97
N ARG A 40 10.77 22.29 -35.93
CA ARG A 40 11.28 20.91 -35.82
C ARG A 40 12.29 20.76 -34.69
N PHE A 41 13.19 21.73 -34.52
CA PHE A 41 14.14 21.73 -33.40
C PHE A 41 13.40 21.77 -32.06
N LEU A 42 12.42 22.66 -31.90
CA LEU A 42 11.60 22.75 -30.69
C LEU A 42 10.80 21.47 -30.44
N SER A 43 10.13 20.92 -31.47
CA SER A 43 9.32 19.70 -31.31
C SER A 43 10.17 18.45 -31.01
N LEU A 44 11.35 18.32 -31.62
CA LEU A 44 12.31 17.27 -31.29
C LEU A 44 12.88 17.46 -29.88
N GLY A 45 13.18 18.71 -29.49
CA GLY A 45 13.60 19.06 -28.14
C GLY A 45 12.55 18.69 -27.10
N ALA A 46 11.29 19.08 -27.33
CA ALA A 46 10.15 18.75 -26.48
C ALA A 46 9.93 17.24 -26.37
N ARG A 47 9.93 16.52 -27.50
CA ARG A 47 9.79 15.06 -27.53
C ARG A 47 10.92 14.38 -26.76
N ARG A 48 12.17 14.83 -26.93
CA ARG A 48 13.31 14.32 -26.15
C ARG A 48 13.13 14.61 -24.67
N GLY A 49 12.67 15.81 -24.29
CA GLY A 49 12.37 16.17 -22.90
C GLY A 49 11.32 15.24 -22.29
N VAL A 50 10.21 15.00 -22.99
CA VAL A 50 9.16 14.08 -22.55
C VAL A 50 9.72 12.66 -22.39
N VAL A 51 10.41 12.10 -23.37
CA VAL A 51 10.95 10.73 -23.27
C VAL A 51 12.05 10.61 -22.20
N LEU A 52 12.73 11.71 -21.85
CA LEU A 52 13.68 11.72 -20.75
C LEU A 52 12.98 11.71 -19.39
N LEU A 53 11.81 12.32 -19.25
CA LEU A 53 11.11 12.38 -17.96
C LEU A 53 10.07 11.27 -17.84
N ASP A 54 9.19 11.15 -18.83
CA ASP A 54 8.04 10.27 -18.91
C ASP A 54 8.26 9.17 -19.97
N ASN A 55 8.96 8.10 -19.57
CA ASN A 55 9.29 6.97 -20.45
C ASN A 55 8.49 5.69 -20.15
N GLY A 56 7.46 5.77 -19.31
CA GLY A 56 6.63 4.66 -18.86
C GLY A 56 7.30 3.72 -17.85
N SER A 57 8.50 4.03 -17.33
CA SER A 57 9.24 3.13 -16.43
C SER A 57 9.04 3.48 -14.96
N LEU A 58 8.28 2.63 -14.25
CA LEU A 58 8.09 2.75 -12.79
C LEU A 58 9.43 2.81 -12.03
N GLN A 59 10.40 1.99 -12.41
CA GLN A 59 11.73 1.98 -11.80
C GLN A 59 12.44 3.33 -11.91
N ARG A 60 12.26 4.03 -13.04
CA ARG A 60 12.85 5.35 -13.26
C ARG A 60 12.14 6.42 -12.43
N TYR A 61 10.81 6.39 -12.38
CA TYR A 61 10.04 7.31 -11.53
C TYR A 61 10.38 7.12 -10.05
N ALA A 62 10.50 5.87 -9.58
CA ALA A 62 10.94 5.56 -8.23
C ALA A 62 12.36 6.08 -7.96
N ALA A 63 13.31 5.85 -8.87
CA ALA A 63 14.67 6.36 -8.73
C ALA A 63 14.72 7.90 -8.67
N LEU A 64 13.91 8.59 -9.48
CA LEU A 64 13.78 10.05 -9.45
C LEU A 64 13.17 10.53 -8.12
N LEU A 65 12.15 9.85 -7.62
CA LEU A 65 11.53 10.15 -6.33
C LEU A 65 12.54 9.97 -5.19
N PHE A 66 13.25 8.85 -5.12
CA PHE A 66 14.26 8.63 -4.08
C PHE A 66 15.42 9.63 -4.19
N ALA A 67 15.89 9.92 -5.40
CA ALA A 67 16.90 10.96 -5.60
C ALA A 67 16.41 12.33 -5.12
N PHE A 68 15.16 12.69 -5.43
CA PHE A 68 14.54 13.93 -4.96
C PHE A 68 14.42 13.96 -3.43
N VAL A 69 13.96 12.89 -2.78
CA VAL A 69 13.86 12.78 -1.32
C VAL A 69 15.25 12.90 -0.67
N VAL A 70 16.28 12.26 -1.22
CA VAL A 70 17.66 12.36 -0.72
C VAL A 70 18.19 13.79 -0.89
N LEU A 71 17.99 14.41 -2.04
CA LEU A 71 18.43 15.79 -2.30
C LEU A 71 17.75 16.78 -1.36
N LEU A 72 16.42 16.70 -1.24
CA LEU A 72 15.64 17.59 -0.38
C LEU A 72 15.95 17.34 1.10
N GLY A 73 16.05 16.08 1.53
CA GLY A 73 16.40 15.73 2.90
C GLY A 73 17.81 16.18 3.27
N THR A 74 18.78 16.04 2.36
CA THR A 74 20.14 16.55 2.54
C THR A 74 20.16 18.06 2.60
N TRP A 75 19.43 18.74 1.70
CA TRP A 75 19.30 20.18 1.71
C TRP A 75 18.66 20.68 3.01
N ALA A 76 17.58 20.04 3.48
CA ALA A 76 16.92 20.38 4.74
C ALA A 76 17.84 20.16 5.95
N TYR A 77 18.62 19.08 5.94
CA TYR A 77 19.61 18.82 7.00
C TYR A 77 20.73 19.87 7.04
N VAL A 78 21.25 20.26 5.87
CA VAL A 78 22.35 21.24 5.76
C VAL A 78 21.87 22.68 6.01
N SER A 79 20.66 23.01 5.59
CA SER A 79 20.07 24.36 5.77
C SER A 79 19.40 24.55 7.12
N GLY A 80 19.12 23.47 7.86
CA GLY A 80 18.55 23.51 9.19
C GLY A 80 19.48 24.17 10.22
N PRO A 81 18.96 24.53 11.41
CA PRO A 81 19.77 25.15 12.46
C PRO A 81 20.99 24.30 12.81
N ALA A 82 22.19 24.90 12.68
CA ALA A 82 23.45 24.29 13.10
C ALA A 82 23.47 24.16 14.64
N GLY A 83 22.96 23.07 15.19
CA GLY A 83 22.91 22.96 16.66
C GLY A 83 22.51 21.62 17.26
N GLY A 84 21.86 20.73 16.51
CA GLY A 84 21.55 19.37 16.99
C GLY A 84 22.60 18.37 16.52
N GLY A 85 23.79 18.34 17.14
CA GLY A 85 24.71 17.22 16.91
C GLY A 85 24.00 15.88 17.14
N ILE A 86 24.38 14.83 16.41
CA ILE A 86 23.72 13.51 16.53
C ILE A 86 23.92 13.02 17.97
N ARG A 87 22.84 13.07 18.76
CA ARG A 87 22.82 12.50 20.11
C ARG A 87 22.45 11.04 19.98
N VAL A 88 23.45 10.17 20.02
CA VAL A 88 23.20 8.74 20.12
C VAL A 88 22.64 8.48 21.53
N PRO A 89 21.41 7.93 21.66
CA PRO A 89 20.87 7.57 22.96
C PRO A 89 21.83 6.62 23.68
N GLY A 90 22.08 6.86 24.97
CA GLY A 90 22.94 5.98 25.79
C GLY A 90 22.30 4.61 26.12
N LEU A 91 21.17 4.25 25.51
CA LEU A 91 20.59 2.92 25.66
C LEU A 91 21.43 1.92 24.87
N VAL A 92 22.04 0.98 25.60
CA VAL A 92 22.72 -0.16 25.00
C VAL A 92 21.66 -1.06 24.35
N ALA A 93 21.89 -1.45 23.09
CA ALA A 93 21.04 -2.43 22.44
C ALA A 93 21.17 -3.77 23.16
N ASP A 94 20.06 -4.31 23.64
CA ASP A 94 20.05 -5.62 24.27
C ASP A 94 20.06 -6.74 23.21
N GLU A 95 20.33 -7.96 23.66
CA GLU A 95 20.48 -9.13 22.79
C GLU A 95 19.27 -9.35 21.88
N ALA A 96 18.07 -9.14 22.40
CA ALA A 96 16.84 -9.32 21.63
C ALA A 96 16.60 -8.20 20.61
N ALA A 97 16.98 -6.94 20.87
CA ALA A 97 16.96 -5.90 19.85
C ALA A 97 17.97 -6.18 18.73
N VAL A 98 19.17 -6.67 19.08
CA VAL A 98 20.19 -7.08 18.08
C VAL A 98 19.68 -8.27 17.26
N ALA A 99 19.07 -9.27 17.90
CA ALA A 99 18.48 -10.41 17.21
C ALA A 99 17.36 -9.97 16.25
N ALA A 100 16.45 -9.09 16.69
CA ALA A 100 15.41 -8.53 15.84
C ALA A 100 16.00 -7.80 14.63
N LEU A 101 17.01 -6.96 14.82
CA LEU A 101 17.72 -6.28 13.72
C LEU A 101 18.34 -7.28 12.74
N CYS A 102 19.02 -8.31 13.24
CA CYS A 102 19.61 -9.36 12.39
C CYS A 102 18.55 -10.09 11.55
N VAL A 103 17.40 -10.43 12.15
CA VAL A 103 16.29 -11.08 11.45
C VAL A 103 15.68 -10.15 10.39
N LEU A 104 15.47 -8.86 10.72
CA LEU A 104 14.99 -7.86 9.77
C LEU A 104 15.96 -7.67 8.59
N LEU A 105 17.27 -7.61 8.86
CA LEU A 105 18.31 -7.53 7.83
C LEU A 105 18.33 -8.78 6.95
N LEU A 106 18.27 -9.97 7.55
CA LEU A 106 18.22 -11.24 6.83
C LEU A 106 17.01 -11.31 5.90
N GLY A 107 15.83 -10.97 6.42
CA GLY A 107 14.57 -10.96 5.66
C GLY A 107 14.60 -9.93 4.51
N ALA A 108 14.96 -8.68 4.79
CA ALA A 108 14.93 -7.60 3.79
C ALA A 108 16.01 -7.77 2.71
N VAL A 109 17.27 -8.03 3.10
CA VAL A 109 18.37 -8.24 2.15
C VAL A 109 18.17 -9.54 1.39
N GLY A 110 17.76 -10.61 2.08
CA GLY A 110 17.51 -11.90 1.45
C GLY A 110 16.36 -11.86 0.45
N ALA A 111 15.22 -11.24 0.78
CA ALA A 111 14.10 -11.08 -0.14
C ALA A 111 14.51 -10.28 -1.40
N THR A 112 15.34 -9.24 -1.22
CA THR A 112 15.87 -8.44 -2.33
C THR A 112 16.87 -9.22 -3.19
N ALA A 113 17.77 -9.99 -2.56
CA ALA A 113 18.75 -10.82 -3.26
C ALA A 113 18.08 -11.95 -4.06
N LEU A 114 17.00 -12.51 -3.50
CA LEU A 114 16.26 -13.64 -4.04
C LEU A 114 14.97 -13.21 -4.76
N TYR A 115 14.89 -11.96 -5.23
CA TYR A 115 13.72 -11.40 -5.91
C TYR A 115 13.23 -12.20 -7.13
N ARG A 116 14.09 -13.06 -7.69
CA ARG A 116 13.77 -13.98 -8.80
C ARG A 116 13.07 -15.24 -8.31
N GLU A 117 13.42 -15.72 -7.13
CA GLU A 117 12.83 -16.86 -6.45
C GLU A 117 11.64 -16.37 -5.61
N ARG A 118 10.56 -15.96 -6.28
CA ARG A 118 9.47 -15.18 -5.69
C ARG A 118 8.86 -15.82 -4.44
N LEU A 119 8.70 -17.15 -4.42
CA LEU A 119 8.19 -17.87 -3.25
C LEU A 119 9.12 -17.70 -2.05
N LEU A 120 10.43 -17.87 -2.26
CA LEU A 120 11.43 -17.69 -1.22
C LEU A 120 11.48 -16.21 -0.76
N ALA A 121 11.40 -15.26 -1.69
CA ALA A 121 11.31 -13.84 -1.35
C ALA A 121 10.08 -13.53 -0.48
N VAL A 122 8.91 -14.11 -0.78
CA VAL A 122 7.71 -13.96 0.06
C VAL A 122 7.93 -14.55 1.45
N ILE A 123 8.52 -15.75 1.56
CA ILE A 123 8.85 -16.36 2.86
C ILE A 123 9.77 -15.46 3.69
N LEU A 124 10.76 -14.82 3.06
CA LEU A 124 11.66 -13.89 3.74
C LEU A 124 10.98 -12.57 4.13
N VAL A 125 9.99 -12.10 3.36
CA VAL A 125 9.13 -10.98 3.77
C VAL A 125 8.31 -11.37 5.00
N SER A 126 7.80 -12.60 5.08
CA SER A 126 7.09 -13.10 6.26
C SER A 126 7.95 -13.15 7.51
N LEU A 127 9.25 -13.44 7.35
CA LEU A 127 10.21 -13.35 8.44
C LEU A 127 10.34 -11.91 8.98
N VAL A 128 10.31 -10.91 8.09
CA VAL A 128 10.28 -9.49 8.48
C VAL A 128 8.99 -9.18 9.25
N GLY A 129 7.83 -9.61 8.74
CA GLY A 129 6.54 -9.39 9.41
C GLY A 129 6.46 -10.01 10.81
N LEU A 130 7.02 -11.21 10.99
CA LEU A 130 7.14 -11.86 12.30
C LEU A 130 8.06 -11.09 13.25
N ALA A 131 9.23 -10.63 12.77
CA ALA A 131 10.15 -9.84 13.59
C ALA A 131 9.53 -8.50 14.03
N VAL A 132 8.76 -7.83 13.15
CA VAL A 132 8.00 -6.63 13.49
C VAL A 132 6.93 -6.94 14.53
N THR A 133 6.19 -8.05 14.38
CA THR A 133 5.17 -8.49 15.36
C THR A 133 5.78 -8.71 16.75
N LEU A 134 6.90 -9.43 16.83
CA LEU A 134 7.60 -9.65 18.09
C LEU A 134 8.14 -8.34 18.69
N THR A 135 8.57 -7.40 17.84
CA THR A 135 8.98 -6.06 18.27
C THR A 135 7.80 -5.28 18.87
N PHE A 136 6.60 -5.34 18.28
CA PHE A 136 5.41 -4.72 18.87
C PHE A 136 5.03 -5.33 20.22
N ILE A 137 5.08 -6.66 20.37
CA ILE A 137 4.85 -7.32 21.66
C ILE A 137 5.86 -6.82 22.70
N ARG A 138 7.14 -6.78 22.32
CA ARG A 138 8.21 -6.29 23.19
C ARG A 138 8.00 -4.84 23.61
N LEU A 139 7.48 -4.00 22.71
CA LEU A 139 7.14 -2.60 22.98
C LEU A 139 5.77 -2.43 23.65
N SER A 140 5.15 -3.52 24.15
CA SER A 140 3.84 -3.51 24.81
C SER A 140 2.73 -2.92 23.95
N ALA A 141 2.78 -3.19 22.63
CA ALA A 141 1.76 -2.82 21.65
C ALA A 141 1.02 -4.08 21.13
N PRO A 142 0.23 -4.77 21.97
CA PRO A 142 -0.41 -6.04 21.61
C PRO A 142 -1.46 -5.89 20.49
N ASP A 143 -2.23 -4.80 20.45
CA ASP A 143 -3.19 -4.55 19.36
C ASP A 143 -2.49 -4.46 18.00
N LEU A 144 -1.36 -3.74 17.94
CA LEU A 144 -0.53 -3.64 16.73
C LEU A 144 0.09 -4.98 16.35
N ALA A 145 0.48 -5.80 17.33
CA ALA A 145 1.00 -7.14 17.06
C ALA A 145 -0.06 -8.05 16.45
N LEU A 146 -1.29 -8.02 16.98
CA LEU A 146 -2.41 -8.81 16.45
C LEU A 146 -2.82 -8.37 15.06
N THR A 147 -2.92 -7.05 14.80
CA THR A 147 -3.20 -6.54 13.46
C THR A 147 -2.09 -6.91 12.49
N GLN A 148 -0.82 -6.71 12.86
CA GLN A 148 0.32 -7.04 12.01
C GLN A 148 0.32 -8.51 11.61
N LEU A 149 0.12 -9.42 12.57
CA LEU A 149 0.08 -10.85 12.29
C LEU A 149 -1.07 -11.22 11.33
N ALA A 150 -2.26 -10.65 11.54
CA ALA A 150 -3.42 -10.95 10.71
C ALA A 150 -3.30 -10.37 9.30
N VAL A 151 -2.78 -9.14 9.17
CA VAL A 151 -2.46 -8.52 7.87
C VAL A 151 -1.37 -9.30 7.15
N GLU A 152 -0.32 -9.73 7.85
CA GLU A 152 0.76 -10.53 7.28
C GLU A 152 0.20 -11.84 6.69
N MET A 153 -0.60 -12.59 7.48
CA MET A 153 -1.25 -13.81 6.99
C MET A 153 -2.12 -13.55 5.76
N GLY A 154 -2.95 -12.50 5.78
CA GLY A 154 -3.82 -12.16 4.65
C GLY A 154 -3.04 -11.76 3.40
N THR A 155 -2.04 -10.90 3.54
CA THR A 155 -1.21 -10.41 2.41
C THR A 155 -0.37 -11.51 1.80
N ILE A 156 0.19 -12.43 2.59
CA ILE A 156 0.91 -13.60 2.08
C ILE A 156 -0.02 -14.45 1.22
N ILE A 157 -1.23 -14.76 1.70
CA ILE A 157 -2.15 -15.61 0.94
C ILE A 157 -2.56 -14.93 -0.38
N LEU A 158 -2.87 -13.63 -0.33
CA LEU A 158 -3.18 -12.85 -1.54
C LEU A 158 -1.98 -12.81 -2.50
N MET A 159 -0.76 -12.61 -1.97
CA MET A 159 0.46 -12.60 -2.76
C MET A 159 0.70 -13.96 -3.43
N LEU A 160 0.57 -15.07 -2.70
CA LEU A 160 0.70 -16.42 -3.25
C LEU A 160 -0.33 -16.69 -4.36
N LEU A 161 -1.58 -16.25 -4.16
CA LEU A 161 -2.63 -16.37 -5.17
C LEU A 161 -2.33 -15.56 -6.44
N VAL A 162 -1.75 -14.37 -6.31
CA VAL A 162 -1.33 -13.55 -7.46
C VAL A 162 -0.06 -14.11 -8.13
N LEU A 163 0.89 -14.60 -7.34
CA LEU A 163 2.14 -15.19 -7.83
C LEU A 163 1.89 -16.40 -8.74
N TYR A 164 0.82 -17.16 -8.50
CA TYR A 164 0.39 -18.26 -9.36
C TYR A 164 0.21 -17.85 -10.83
N TYR A 165 -0.26 -16.63 -11.12
CA TYR A 165 -0.48 -16.14 -12.49
C TYR A 165 0.76 -15.52 -13.13
N LEU A 166 1.84 -15.32 -12.38
CA LEU A 166 3.02 -14.63 -12.89
C LEU A 166 4.05 -15.62 -13.45
N PRO A 167 4.69 -15.30 -14.59
CA PRO A 167 5.66 -16.19 -15.20
C PRO A 167 6.86 -16.44 -14.25
N PRO A 168 7.29 -17.71 -14.09
CA PRO A 168 8.27 -18.09 -13.07
C PRO A 168 9.67 -17.50 -13.31
N ARG A 169 10.07 -17.24 -14.57
CA ARG A 169 11.40 -16.73 -14.90
C ARG A 169 11.32 -15.69 -16.03
N SER A 170 11.21 -14.41 -15.70
CA SER A 170 11.08 -13.37 -16.74
C SER A 170 11.77 -12.04 -16.46
N ALA A 171 12.49 -11.87 -15.35
CA ALA A 171 13.18 -10.59 -15.10
C ALA A 171 14.56 -10.56 -15.80
N PRO A 172 14.77 -9.74 -16.86
CA PRO A 172 16.08 -9.55 -17.44
C PRO A 172 17.09 -9.07 -16.40
N LYS A 173 18.36 -9.43 -16.56
CA LYS A 173 19.43 -8.98 -15.65
C LYS A 173 19.57 -7.46 -15.75
N SER A 174 19.60 -6.78 -14.61
CA SER A 174 19.97 -5.36 -14.54
C SER A 174 21.42 -5.19 -14.98
N SER A 175 21.71 -4.11 -15.69
CA SER A 175 23.10 -3.74 -16.00
C SER A 175 23.84 -3.33 -14.72
N ALA A 176 25.14 -3.60 -14.66
CA ALA A 176 26.00 -3.21 -13.54
C ALA A 176 25.85 -1.73 -13.12
N PRO A 177 25.87 -0.72 -14.02
CA PRO A 177 25.70 0.68 -13.62
C PRO A 177 24.32 0.97 -13.02
N ARG A 178 23.27 0.28 -13.48
CA ARG A 178 21.93 0.41 -12.90
C ARG A 178 21.90 -0.12 -11.48
N LEU A 179 22.51 -1.29 -11.25
CA LEU A 179 22.59 -1.90 -9.93
C LEU A 179 23.36 -1.01 -8.95
N VAL A 180 24.51 -0.45 -9.37
CA VAL A 180 25.29 0.46 -8.53
C VAL A 180 24.49 1.71 -8.17
N ARG A 181 23.80 2.33 -9.15
CA ARG A 181 22.90 3.47 -8.90
C ARG A 181 21.84 3.12 -7.87
N ASP A 182 21.14 2.00 -8.06
CA ASP A 182 20.02 1.60 -7.20
C ASP A 182 20.51 1.27 -5.79
N LEU A 183 21.68 0.65 -5.65
CA LEU A 183 22.33 0.42 -4.35
C LEU A 183 22.71 1.73 -3.65
N VAL A 184 23.32 2.67 -4.36
CA VAL A 184 23.68 3.99 -3.80
C VAL A 184 22.43 4.74 -3.35
N LEU A 185 21.38 4.76 -4.18
CA LEU A 185 20.11 5.40 -3.82
C LEU A 185 19.45 4.72 -2.61
N ALA A 186 19.45 3.39 -2.54
CA ALA A 186 18.89 2.66 -1.40
C ALA A 186 19.65 2.93 -0.10
N LEU A 187 20.99 2.96 -0.14
CA LEU A 187 21.83 3.27 1.02
C LEU A 187 21.66 4.72 1.47
N LEU A 188 21.63 5.68 0.55
CA LEU A 188 21.44 7.09 0.88
C LEU A 188 20.04 7.36 1.42
N ALA A 189 18.99 6.83 0.79
CA ALA A 189 17.61 7.02 1.23
C ALA A 189 17.33 6.29 2.55
N GLY A 190 17.73 5.02 2.67
CA GLY A 190 17.55 4.23 3.88
C GLY A 190 18.39 4.72 5.04
N GLY A 191 19.67 5.00 4.81
CA GLY A 191 20.56 5.59 5.81
C GLY A 191 20.12 6.99 6.23
N GLY A 192 19.67 7.82 5.28
CA GLY A 192 19.10 9.13 5.55
C GLY A 192 17.84 9.07 6.40
N MET A 193 16.92 8.14 6.09
CA MET A 193 15.71 7.91 6.91
C MET A 193 16.06 7.38 8.31
N GLY A 194 17.05 6.49 8.41
CA GLY A 194 17.55 6.01 9.70
C GLY A 194 18.15 7.14 10.55
N LEU A 195 18.95 8.02 9.93
CA LEU A 195 19.50 9.21 10.59
C LEU A 195 18.39 10.17 11.01
N LEU A 196 17.41 10.44 10.15
CA LEU A 196 16.27 11.29 10.48
C LEU A 196 15.49 10.72 11.67
N THR A 197 15.24 9.42 11.68
CA THR A 197 14.55 8.73 12.79
C THR A 197 15.34 8.87 14.09
N LEU A 198 16.68 8.71 14.05
CA LEU A 198 17.54 8.91 15.21
C LEU A 198 17.50 10.36 15.73
N LEU A 199 17.51 11.35 14.83
CA LEU A 199 17.39 12.77 15.19
C LEU A 199 16.03 13.08 15.81
N MET A 200 14.94 12.52 15.26
CA MET A 200 13.60 12.70 15.81
C MET A 200 13.45 12.06 17.20
N LEU A 201 13.99 10.85 17.40
CA LEU A 201 13.92 10.16 18.69
C LEU A 201 14.81 10.78 19.79
N SER A 202 15.85 11.52 19.40
CA SER A 202 16.74 12.22 20.33
C SER A 202 16.32 13.67 20.60
N ALA A 203 15.35 14.19 19.85
CA ALA A 203 14.80 15.52 20.06
C ALA A 203 13.86 15.54 21.28
N PRO A 204 13.91 16.59 22.13
CA PRO A 204 12.94 16.74 23.20
C PRO A 204 11.55 16.99 22.59
N PHE A 205 10.53 16.31 23.12
CA PHE A 205 9.14 16.51 22.72
C PHE A 205 8.22 16.48 23.94
N THR A 206 7.11 17.19 23.87
CA THR A 206 6.03 17.12 24.85
C THR A 206 5.00 16.09 24.39
N SER A 207 4.78 15.04 25.19
CA SER A 207 3.82 13.99 24.84
C SER A 207 2.41 14.36 25.28
N ILE A 208 1.43 14.00 24.44
CA ILE A 208 -0.01 14.02 24.80
C ILE A 208 -0.50 12.69 25.37
N SER A 209 0.37 11.68 25.49
CA SER A 209 -0.01 10.33 25.98
C SER A 209 -0.62 10.35 27.38
N GLY A 210 -0.17 11.27 28.25
CA GLY A 210 -0.72 11.42 29.60
C GLY A 210 -2.21 11.76 29.61
N PHE A 211 -2.68 12.56 28.65
CA PHE A 211 -4.10 12.87 28.50
C PHE A 211 -4.91 11.61 28.17
N TYR A 212 -4.46 10.82 27.19
CA TYR A 212 -5.17 9.60 26.79
C TYR A 212 -5.22 8.59 27.92
N LEU A 213 -4.12 8.34 28.63
CA LEU A 213 -4.10 7.42 29.77
C LEU A 213 -5.09 7.84 30.89
N GLN A 214 -5.25 9.15 31.12
CA GLN A 214 -6.16 9.66 32.15
C GLN A 214 -7.62 9.69 31.68
N GLN A 215 -7.87 9.85 30.38
CA GLN A 215 -9.20 10.07 29.83
C GLN A 215 -9.82 8.84 29.15
N SER A 216 -9.10 7.75 28.91
CA SER A 216 -9.65 6.57 28.23
C SER A 216 -10.89 5.99 28.91
N VAL A 217 -10.87 5.85 30.24
CA VAL A 217 -12.03 5.36 31.00
C VAL A 217 -13.09 6.45 31.21
N PRO A 218 -12.79 7.62 31.82
CA PRO A 218 -13.83 8.61 32.12
C PRO A 218 -14.38 9.34 30.89
N GLY A 219 -13.57 9.45 29.82
CA GLY A 219 -13.96 10.11 28.57
C GLY A 219 -14.55 9.14 27.55
N GLY A 220 -13.94 7.97 27.36
CA GLY A 220 -14.32 7.02 26.31
C GLY A 220 -14.89 5.69 26.77
N GLY A 221 -14.99 5.44 28.08
CA GLY A 221 -15.65 4.28 28.66
C GLY A 221 -14.85 2.97 28.65
N GLY A 222 -13.57 3.00 28.24
CA GLY A 222 -12.80 1.76 28.00
C GLY A 222 -11.40 1.77 28.58
N ALA A 223 -10.95 0.60 29.07
CA ALA A 223 -9.60 0.42 29.59
C ALA A 223 -8.54 0.17 28.49
N ASN A 224 -8.95 -0.24 27.29
CA ASN A 224 -8.03 -0.37 26.16
C ASN A 224 -7.78 1.01 25.52
N VAL A 225 -6.72 1.67 25.97
CA VAL A 225 -6.34 3.01 25.53
C VAL A 225 -6.18 3.10 24.01
N VAL A 226 -5.62 2.07 23.36
CA VAL A 226 -5.44 2.06 21.90
C VAL A 226 -6.78 2.02 21.19
N ASN A 227 -7.65 1.08 21.57
CA ASN A 227 -8.97 0.98 20.93
C ASN A 227 -9.79 2.25 21.16
N VAL A 228 -9.81 2.79 22.39
CA VAL A 228 -10.52 4.04 22.70
C VAL A 228 -9.99 5.23 21.90
N ILE A 229 -8.67 5.32 21.66
CA ILE A 229 -8.12 6.33 20.75
C ILE A 229 -8.68 6.14 19.34
N LEU A 230 -8.68 4.91 18.81
CA LEU A 230 -9.08 4.63 17.44
C LEU A 230 -10.58 4.85 17.20
N VAL A 231 -11.45 4.45 18.12
CA VAL A 231 -12.90 4.46 17.89
C VAL A 231 -13.61 5.69 18.45
N ASP A 232 -12.99 6.39 19.42
CA ASP A 232 -13.59 7.54 20.08
C ASP A 232 -12.76 8.82 19.86
N PHE A 233 -11.64 9.00 20.57
CA PHE A 233 -10.87 10.26 20.50
C PHE A 233 -10.42 10.64 19.08
N ARG A 234 -10.09 9.64 18.26
CA ARG A 234 -9.68 9.76 16.87
C ARG A 234 -10.52 8.86 15.95
N GLY A 235 -11.80 8.66 16.29
CA GLY A 235 -12.77 7.91 15.48
C GLY A 235 -12.83 8.34 14.01
N PHE A 236 -12.57 9.63 13.74
CA PHE A 236 -12.56 10.16 12.38
C PHE A 236 -11.45 9.56 11.50
N ASP A 237 -10.29 9.26 12.07
CA ASP A 237 -9.18 8.65 11.33
C ASP A 237 -9.55 7.21 10.93
N THR A 238 -10.12 6.44 11.86
CA THR A 238 -10.61 5.08 11.56
C THR A 238 -11.77 5.08 10.57
N LEU A 239 -12.67 6.07 10.62
CA LEU A 239 -13.71 6.25 9.58
C LEU A 239 -13.07 6.49 8.19
N GLY A 240 -12.02 7.29 8.13
CA GLY A 240 -11.24 7.52 6.91
C GLY A 240 -10.57 6.23 6.41
N GLU A 241 -9.93 5.49 7.30
CA GLU A 241 -9.27 4.21 6.99
C GLU A 241 -10.25 3.19 6.40
N ILE A 242 -11.40 2.94 7.03
CA ILE A 242 -12.39 1.99 6.50
C ILE A 242 -13.01 2.47 5.19
N THR A 243 -13.12 3.79 4.98
CA THR A 243 -13.56 4.37 3.71
C THR A 243 -12.54 4.06 2.61
N VAL A 244 -11.24 4.20 2.89
CA VAL A 244 -10.16 3.81 1.98
C VAL A 244 -10.20 2.31 1.69
N LEU A 245 -10.41 1.46 2.68
CA LEU A 245 -10.56 0.01 2.48
C LEU A 245 -11.76 -0.32 1.58
N ALA A 246 -12.91 0.33 1.78
CA ALA A 246 -14.08 0.16 0.92
C ALA A 246 -13.80 0.59 -0.53
N MET A 247 -13.09 1.71 -0.73
CA MET A 247 -12.64 2.12 -2.06
C MET A 247 -11.71 1.09 -2.70
N VAL A 248 -10.78 0.50 -1.94
CA VAL A 248 -9.88 -0.57 -2.42
C VAL A 248 -10.69 -1.79 -2.86
N ALA A 249 -11.71 -2.21 -2.12
CA ALA A 249 -12.56 -3.32 -2.52
C ALA A 249 -13.27 -3.05 -3.86
N LEU A 250 -13.90 -1.88 -4.00
CA LEU A 250 -14.58 -1.49 -5.24
C LEU A 250 -13.61 -1.37 -6.42
N ALA A 251 -12.45 -0.74 -6.21
CA ALA A 251 -11.41 -0.60 -7.22
C ALA A 251 -10.84 -1.96 -7.64
N SER A 252 -10.59 -2.87 -6.68
CA SER A 252 -10.12 -4.22 -6.98
C SER A 252 -11.14 -4.99 -7.82
N GLN A 253 -12.43 -4.86 -7.52
CA GLN A 253 -13.48 -5.49 -8.30
C GLN A 253 -13.54 -4.91 -9.72
N ALA A 254 -13.42 -3.59 -9.87
CA ALA A 254 -13.39 -2.93 -11.18
C ALA A 254 -12.17 -3.33 -12.02
N LEU A 255 -10.99 -3.47 -11.40
CA LEU A 255 -9.75 -3.88 -12.06
C LEU A 255 -9.76 -5.35 -12.46
N LEU A 256 -10.37 -6.21 -11.64
CA LEU A 256 -10.48 -7.65 -11.90
C LEU A 256 -11.69 -8.00 -12.78
N ASP A 257 -12.61 -7.06 -13.00
CA ASP A 257 -13.76 -7.30 -13.87
C ASP A 257 -13.27 -7.57 -15.29
N ARG A 258 -13.79 -8.65 -15.88
CA ARG A 258 -13.41 -9.16 -17.22
C ARG A 258 -11.92 -9.43 -17.46
N LEU A 259 -11.06 -9.28 -16.45
CA LEU A 259 -9.67 -9.69 -16.55
C LEU A 259 -9.62 -11.21 -16.77
N THR A 260 -8.82 -11.63 -17.75
CA THR A 260 -8.54 -13.04 -18.04
C THR A 260 -7.02 -13.21 -18.07
N LEU A 261 -6.50 -13.99 -17.12
CA LEU A 261 -5.10 -14.38 -17.09
C LEU A 261 -5.00 -15.85 -17.49
N ARG A 262 -3.86 -16.22 -18.08
CA ARG A 262 -3.56 -17.61 -18.39
C ARG A 262 -2.88 -18.24 -17.17
N ALA A 263 -3.49 -19.30 -16.64
CA ALA A 263 -2.87 -20.11 -15.61
C ALA A 263 -1.70 -20.92 -16.22
N PRO A 264 -0.52 -20.96 -15.58
CA PRO A 264 0.59 -21.75 -16.08
C PRO A 264 0.29 -23.24 -15.87
N ALA A 265 0.53 -24.08 -16.90
CA ALA A 265 0.34 -25.53 -16.80
C ALA A 265 1.45 -26.23 -15.99
N HIS A 266 2.60 -25.57 -15.82
CA HIS A 266 3.78 -26.10 -15.14
C HIS A 266 4.30 -25.12 -14.10
N ASP A 267 5.02 -25.64 -13.11
CA ASP A 267 5.74 -24.84 -12.12
C ASP A 267 7.05 -24.27 -12.69
N ALA A 268 7.85 -23.63 -11.83
CA ALA A 268 9.13 -23.03 -12.22
C ALA A 268 10.18 -24.04 -12.71
N ASP A 269 10.03 -25.33 -12.36
CA ASP A 269 10.92 -26.43 -12.70
C ASP A 269 10.38 -27.27 -13.89
N GLY A 270 9.25 -26.88 -14.47
CA GLY A 270 8.63 -27.58 -15.59
C GLY A 270 7.81 -28.82 -15.18
N ARG A 271 7.55 -29.02 -13.88
CA ARG A 271 6.64 -30.06 -13.40
C ARG A 271 5.20 -29.60 -13.57
N ARG A 272 4.29 -30.52 -13.93
CA ARG A 272 2.86 -30.20 -13.98
C ARG A 272 2.34 -29.92 -12.58
N TRP A 273 1.43 -28.96 -12.46
CA TRP A 273 0.69 -28.75 -11.22
C TRP A 273 -0.10 -30.01 -10.85
N ALA A 274 -0.25 -30.27 -9.55
CA ALA A 274 -1.07 -31.37 -9.07
C ALA A 274 -2.51 -31.22 -9.58
N GLY A 275 -3.11 -32.32 -10.07
CA GLY A 275 -4.49 -32.35 -10.54
C GLY A 275 -5.53 -32.35 -9.41
N ASP A 276 -5.11 -32.60 -8.17
CA ASP A 276 -5.98 -32.53 -7.00
C ASP A 276 -6.32 -31.08 -6.66
N VAL A 277 -7.49 -30.64 -7.13
CA VAL A 277 -8.00 -29.28 -6.92
C VAL A 277 -8.22 -28.98 -5.43
N HIS A 278 -8.53 -30.00 -4.63
CA HIS A 278 -8.85 -29.88 -3.20
C HIS A 278 -8.16 -30.98 -2.36
N PRO A 279 -6.94 -30.77 -1.85
CA PRO A 279 -6.26 -31.76 -1.03
C PRO A 279 -7.08 -32.11 0.22
N LEU A 280 -7.49 -33.38 0.35
CA LEU A 280 -8.38 -33.84 1.44
C LEU A 280 -7.82 -33.50 2.82
N PHE A 281 -6.51 -33.62 3.01
CA PHE A 281 -5.84 -33.27 4.27
C PHE A 281 -6.02 -31.79 4.63
N LEU A 282 -5.85 -30.88 3.66
CA LEU A 282 -6.03 -29.45 3.87
C LEU A 282 -7.50 -29.12 4.18
N ALA A 283 -8.45 -29.72 3.46
CA ALA A 283 -9.87 -29.54 3.73
C ALA A 283 -10.29 -30.06 5.12
N MET A 284 -9.80 -31.24 5.51
CA MET A 284 -10.06 -31.83 6.84
C MET A 284 -9.49 -30.98 7.97
N LEU A 285 -8.30 -30.40 7.80
CA LEU A 285 -7.66 -29.54 8.79
C LEU A 285 -8.33 -28.17 8.87
N MET A 286 -8.70 -27.57 7.73
CA MET A 286 -9.20 -26.20 7.69
C MET A 286 -10.68 -26.10 8.09
N ARG A 287 -11.54 -27.05 7.73
CA ARG A 287 -12.98 -26.99 8.08
C ARG A 287 -13.28 -26.72 9.56
N PRO A 288 -12.69 -27.42 10.55
CA PRO A 288 -12.93 -27.13 11.96
C PRO A 288 -12.31 -25.81 12.44
N LEU A 289 -11.35 -25.26 11.69
CA LEU A 289 -10.70 -24.00 12.03
C LEU A 289 -11.62 -22.79 11.81
N LEU A 290 -12.61 -22.87 10.91
CA LEU A 290 -13.58 -21.77 10.71
C LEU A 290 -14.40 -21.47 11.98
N PRO A 291 -15.17 -22.40 12.57
CA PRO A 291 -15.97 -22.10 13.76
C PRO A 291 -15.09 -21.69 14.95
N LEU A 292 -13.89 -22.27 15.07
CA LEU A 292 -12.91 -21.85 16.09
C LEU A 292 -12.47 -20.40 15.87
N ALA A 293 -12.05 -20.04 14.66
CA ALA A 293 -11.62 -18.70 14.33
C ALA A 293 -12.76 -17.67 14.45
N LEU A 294 -14.00 -18.03 14.10
CA LEU A 294 -15.16 -17.17 14.32
C LEU A 294 -15.43 -16.95 15.81
N THR A 295 -15.27 -17.99 16.64
CA THR A 295 -15.40 -17.86 18.10
C THR A 295 -14.32 -16.93 18.65
N VAL A 296 -13.07 -17.10 18.21
CA VAL A 296 -11.96 -16.19 18.57
C VAL A 296 -12.22 -14.77 18.08
N SER A 297 -12.71 -14.59 16.86
CA SER A 297 -13.07 -13.28 16.31
C SER A 297 -14.15 -12.59 17.15
N VAL A 298 -15.23 -13.29 17.49
CA VAL A 298 -16.31 -12.74 18.34
C VAL A 298 -15.76 -12.38 19.73
N TYR A 299 -14.92 -13.24 20.30
CA TYR A 299 -14.27 -12.96 21.58
C TYR A 299 -13.37 -11.71 21.53
N ILE A 300 -12.53 -11.58 20.51
CA ILE A 300 -11.64 -10.42 20.29
C ILE A 300 -12.44 -9.14 20.02
N PHE A 301 -13.56 -9.26 19.32
CA PHE A 301 -14.50 -8.16 19.06
C PHE A 301 -15.12 -7.64 20.37
N LEU A 302 -15.77 -8.53 21.14
CA LEU A 302 -16.51 -8.15 22.35
C LEU A 302 -15.62 -7.58 23.45
N ARG A 303 -14.37 -8.03 23.53
CA ARG A 303 -13.43 -7.58 24.58
C ARG A 303 -12.64 -6.33 24.21
N GLY A 304 -12.70 -5.87 22.96
CA GLY A 304 -11.80 -4.86 22.40
C GLY A 304 -11.79 -3.52 23.12
N HIS A 305 -12.88 -3.18 23.81
CA HIS A 305 -12.99 -1.93 24.56
C HIS A 305 -12.12 -1.89 25.83
N ASN A 306 -11.84 -3.05 26.43
CA ASN A 306 -11.16 -3.15 27.73
C ASN A 306 -9.80 -3.83 27.67
N VAL A 307 -9.55 -4.64 26.65
CA VAL A 307 -8.35 -5.45 26.49
C VAL A 307 -8.01 -5.58 24.99
N PRO A 308 -6.78 -5.99 24.63
CA PRO A 308 -6.34 -5.96 23.24
C PRO A 308 -7.30 -6.68 22.28
N GLY A 309 -7.69 -6.00 21.21
CA GLY A 309 -8.74 -6.43 20.29
C GLY A 309 -9.45 -5.26 19.60
N GLY A 310 -10.70 -5.48 19.18
CA GLY A 310 -11.52 -4.47 18.48
C GLY A 310 -12.05 -4.95 17.13
N GLY A 311 -12.86 -4.10 16.48
CA GLY A 311 -13.57 -4.43 15.24
C GLY A 311 -12.64 -4.80 14.09
N PHE A 312 -11.51 -4.11 13.98
CA PHE A 312 -10.55 -4.30 12.88
C PHE A 312 -9.86 -5.66 12.94
N VAL A 313 -9.23 -6.00 14.07
CA VAL A 313 -8.51 -7.27 14.28
C VAL A 313 -9.47 -8.45 14.14
N ALA A 314 -10.65 -8.36 14.77
CA ALA A 314 -11.67 -9.39 14.65
C ALA A 314 -12.06 -9.61 13.17
N GLY A 315 -12.27 -8.51 12.43
CA GLY A 315 -12.57 -8.57 11.00
C GLY A 315 -11.48 -9.27 10.19
N LEU A 316 -10.21 -9.00 10.49
CA LEU A 316 -9.09 -9.68 9.83
C LEU A 316 -9.00 -11.16 10.19
N ILE A 317 -9.25 -11.55 11.44
CA ILE A 317 -9.27 -12.97 11.85
C ILE A 317 -10.35 -13.73 11.07
N THR A 318 -11.57 -13.18 11.03
CA THR A 318 -12.66 -13.76 10.21
C THR A 318 -12.26 -13.83 8.74
N SER A 319 -11.65 -12.77 8.21
CA SER A 319 -11.21 -12.71 6.82
C SER A 319 -10.19 -13.79 6.49
N VAL A 320 -9.15 -13.95 7.31
CA VAL A 320 -8.14 -15.01 7.14
C VAL A 320 -8.78 -16.39 7.21
N ALA A 321 -9.70 -16.62 8.16
CA ALA A 321 -10.42 -17.89 8.25
C ALA A 321 -11.22 -18.20 6.97
N LEU A 322 -11.93 -17.21 6.42
CA LEU A 322 -12.68 -17.35 5.17
C LEU A 322 -11.75 -17.58 3.96
N VAL A 323 -10.62 -16.90 3.90
CA VAL A 323 -9.59 -17.09 2.86
C VAL A 323 -9.02 -18.51 2.93
N LEU A 324 -8.75 -19.04 4.13
CA LEU A 324 -8.27 -20.40 4.31
C LEU A 324 -9.33 -21.44 3.91
N GLN A 325 -10.62 -21.20 4.19
CA GLN A 325 -11.70 -22.07 3.69
C GLN A 325 -11.77 -22.08 2.18
N TYR A 326 -11.63 -20.91 1.57
CA TYR A 326 -11.61 -20.76 0.12
C TYR A 326 -10.45 -21.54 -0.50
N LEU A 327 -9.24 -21.43 0.07
CA LEU A 327 -8.07 -22.17 -0.41
C LEU A 327 -8.23 -23.69 -0.25
N ALA A 328 -8.84 -24.14 0.85
CA ALA A 328 -8.95 -25.55 1.18
C ALA A 328 -10.08 -26.29 0.42
N ASN A 329 -11.22 -25.62 0.19
CA ASN A 329 -12.41 -26.24 -0.39
C ASN A 329 -12.73 -25.73 -1.81
N GLY A 330 -11.96 -24.75 -2.31
CA GLY A 330 -12.15 -24.17 -3.63
C GLY A 330 -13.26 -23.13 -3.72
N ILE A 331 -13.32 -22.49 -4.90
CA ILE A 331 -14.30 -21.44 -5.21
C ILE A 331 -15.72 -21.96 -5.28
N ASP A 332 -15.96 -23.17 -5.79
CA ASP A 332 -17.32 -23.70 -5.92
C ASP A 332 -17.98 -23.92 -4.55
N PHE A 333 -17.17 -24.25 -3.54
CA PHE A 333 -17.64 -24.31 -2.15
C PHE A 333 -17.86 -22.91 -1.56
N ALA A 334 -16.92 -21.99 -1.78
CA ALA A 334 -16.95 -20.68 -1.14
C ALA A 334 -17.97 -19.72 -1.77
N GLN A 335 -18.02 -19.63 -3.11
CA GLN A 335 -18.78 -18.62 -3.85
C GLN A 335 -20.27 -18.56 -3.50
N PRO A 336 -21.01 -19.68 -3.36
CA PRO A 336 -22.42 -19.64 -2.95
C PRO A 336 -22.64 -19.13 -1.52
N ARG A 337 -21.59 -19.16 -0.69
CA ARG A 337 -21.60 -18.77 0.74
C ARG A 337 -21.05 -17.36 0.95
N LEU A 338 -20.43 -16.75 -0.06
CA LEU A 338 -19.96 -15.37 -0.01
C LEU A 338 -21.14 -14.40 -0.20
N PRO A 339 -21.06 -13.19 0.38
CA PRO A 339 -22.14 -12.22 0.26
C PRO A 339 -22.39 -11.82 -1.20
N GLN A 340 -23.66 -11.90 -1.60
CA GLN A 340 -24.09 -11.62 -2.97
C GLN A 340 -24.10 -10.12 -3.29
N MET A 341 -24.14 -9.26 -2.27
CA MET A 341 -24.19 -7.79 -2.41
C MET A 341 -23.05 -7.12 -1.62
N PRO A 342 -21.78 -7.26 -2.06
CA PRO A 342 -20.63 -6.71 -1.35
C PRO A 342 -20.72 -5.18 -1.19
N ALA A 343 -21.19 -4.47 -2.22
CA ALA A 343 -21.38 -3.02 -2.16
C ALA A 343 -22.39 -2.60 -1.08
N ALA A 344 -23.46 -3.39 -0.87
CA ALA A 344 -24.45 -3.11 0.17
C ALA A 344 -23.88 -3.34 1.57
N LEU A 345 -23.03 -4.35 1.77
CA LEU A 345 -22.35 -4.60 3.04
C LEU A 345 -21.29 -3.53 3.34
N LEU A 346 -20.52 -3.09 2.32
CA LEU A 346 -19.60 -1.96 2.47
C LEU A 346 -20.37 -0.70 2.87
N ALA A 347 -21.47 -0.40 2.18
CA ALA A 347 -22.33 0.73 2.52
C ALA A 347 -22.92 0.59 3.92
N LEU A 348 -23.38 -0.60 4.32
CA LEU A 348 -23.90 -0.87 5.67
C LEU A 348 -22.84 -0.59 6.72
N GLY A 349 -21.62 -1.13 6.57
CA GLY A 349 -20.55 -0.92 7.54
C GLY A 349 -20.15 0.55 7.67
N LEU A 350 -20.05 1.26 6.54
CA LEU A 350 -19.78 2.71 6.53
C LEU A 350 -20.94 3.51 7.13
N LEU A 351 -22.20 3.14 6.86
CA LEU A 351 -23.38 3.77 7.43
C LEU A 351 -23.50 3.53 8.93
N LEU A 352 -23.09 2.36 9.43
CA LEU A 352 -23.03 2.10 10.88
C LEU A 352 -22.00 3.02 11.54
N ALA A 353 -20.78 3.11 10.99
CA ALA A 353 -19.70 3.94 11.53
C ALA A 353 -19.97 5.45 11.41
N ALA A 354 -20.47 5.93 10.26
CA ALA A 354 -20.82 7.34 10.09
C ALA A 354 -22.13 7.68 10.81
N GLY A 355 -23.10 6.77 10.80
CA GLY A 355 -24.42 6.94 11.40
C GLY A 355 -24.35 7.10 12.92
N ILE A 356 -23.48 6.35 13.60
CA ILE A 356 -23.30 6.55 15.05
C ILE A 356 -22.68 7.92 15.36
N GLY A 357 -21.81 8.44 14.48
CA GLY A 357 -21.28 9.80 14.61
C GLY A 357 -22.33 10.89 14.39
N VAL A 358 -23.23 10.70 13.42
CA VAL A 358 -24.38 11.60 13.19
C VAL A 358 -25.37 11.53 14.36
N ALA A 359 -25.52 10.35 14.98
CA ALA A 359 -26.40 10.16 16.12
C ALA A 359 -26.00 11.00 17.35
N SER A 360 -24.77 11.53 17.41
CA SER A 360 -24.34 12.46 18.46
C SER A 360 -24.97 13.87 18.34
N TRP A 361 -25.34 14.32 17.13
CA TRP A 361 -25.85 15.69 16.89
C TRP A 361 -27.18 16.01 17.58
N PRO A 362 -28.20 15.12 17.59
CA PRO A 362 -29.44 15.35 18.34
C PRO A 362 -29.21 15.61 19.84
N PHE A 363 -28.08 15.16 20.40
CA PHE A 363 -27.71 15.38 21.80
C PHE A 363 -26.83 16.64 22.02
N GLY A 364 -26.66 17.48 20.99
CA GLY A 364 -25.82 18.68 21.05
C GLY A 364 -24.33 18.39 21.19
N ARG A 365 -23.90 17.16 20.88
CA ARG A 365 -22.50 16.73 20.96
C ARG A 365 -21.84 16.77 19.57
N PRO A 366 -20.52 16.99 19.49
CA PRO A 366 -19.77 16.90 18.23
C PRO A 366 -19.93 15.53 17.55
N PHE A 367 -19.67 15.49 16.25
CA PHE A 367 -19.66 14.26 15.46
C PHE A 367 -18.69 13.23 16.07
N LEU A 368 -19.11 11.95 16.14
CA LEU A 368 -18.35 10.84 16.73
C LEU A 368 -18.03 11.03 18.22
N THR A 369 -18.94 11.65 18.98
CA THR A 369 -18.84 11.62 20.44
C THR A 369 -19.48 10.33 20.96
N SER A 370 -18.69 9.46 21.58
CA SER A 370 -19.21 8.20 22.13
C SER A 370 -19.96 8.42 23.45
N ALA A 371 -21.09 7.73 23.58
CA ALA A 371 -21.75 7.48 24.86
C ALA A 371 -21.45 6.06 25.34
N HIS A 372 -21.34 5.90 26.65
CA HIS A 372 -21.13 4.63 27.34
C HIS A 372 -22.16 4.51 28.48
N GLY A 373 -22.60 3.30 28.76
CA GLY A 373 -23.53 3.01 29.86
C GLY A 373 -23.64 1.52 30.13
N GLU A 374 -24.14 1.18 31.32
CA GLU A 374 -24.38 -0.20 31.72
C GLU A 374 -25.81 -0.62 31.33
N VAL A 375 -25.95 -1.73 30.63
CA VAL A 375 -27.26 -2.34 30.35
C VAL A 375 -27.33 -3.68 31.05
N HIS A 376 -28.34 -3.88 31.89
CA HIS A 376 -28.63 -5.16 32.49
C HIS A 376 -29.36 -6.05 31.48
N LEU A 377 -28.71 -7.13 31.06
CA LEU A 377 -29.32 -8.18 30.24
C LEU A 377 -29.78 -9.34 31.14
N PRO A 378 -31.03 -9.81 31.03
CA PRO A 378 -31.63 -10.78 31.96
C PRO A 378 -30.96 -12.17 32.00
N LEU A 379 -29.91 -12.41 31.22
CA LEU A 379 -29.11 -13.65 31.22
C LEU A 379 -27.59 -13.43 31.41
N LEU A 380 -27.07 -12.23 31.14
CA LEU A 380 -25.63 -11.95 31.13
C LEU A 380 -25.18 -10.96 32.22
N GLY A 381 -26.12 -10.41 32.99
CA GLY A 381 -25.81 -9.38 33.98
C GLY A 381 -25.53 -8.03 33.33
N ASP A 382 -24.68 -7.24 33.98
CA ASP A 382 -24.43 -5.84 33.66
C ASP A 382 -23.34 -5.77 32.60
N ILE A 383 -23.69 -5.36 31.40
CA ILE A 383 -22.73 -5.21 30.30
C ILE A 383 -22.52 -3.72 30.05
N GLU A 384 -21.27 -3.28 30.15
CA GLU A 384 -20.84 -1.98 29.67
C GLU A 384 -20.99 -1.94 28.15
N LEU A 385 -22.03 -1.25 27.67
CA LEU A 385 -22.30 -1.03 26.25
C LEU A 385 -21.87 0.38 25.90
N ALA A 386 -20.82 0.46 25.09
CA ALA A 386 -20.41 1.69 24.45
C ALA A 386 -21.01 1.77 23.04
N THR A 387 -21.49 2.94 22.65
CA THR A 387 -21.82 3.25 21.25
C THR A 387 -20.65 2.98 20.30
N ALA A 388 -19.41 3.05 20.82
CA ALA A 388 -18.19 2.59 20.17
C ALA A 388 -18.24 1.14 19.65
N MET A 389 -19.01 0.23 20.28
CA MET A 389 -19.17 -1.14 19.78
C MET A 389 -19.92 -1.20 18.44
N VAL A 390 -20.86 -0.27 18.21
CA VAL A 390 -21.56 -0.16 16.92
C VAL A 390 -20.64 0.38 15.84
N PHE A 391 -19.77 1.33 16.21
CA PHE A 391 -18.70 1.81 15.33
C PHE A 391 -17.76 0.65 14.94
N ASP A 392 -17.27 -0.11 15.92
CA ASP A 392 -16.43 -1.30 15.72
C ASP A 392 -17.14 -2.37 14.87
N LEU A 393 -18.46 -2.55 15.03
CA LEU A 393 -19.24 -3.45 14.18
C LEU A 393 -19.24 -2.97 12.71
N GLY A 394 -19.38 -1.67 12.49
CA GLY A 394 -19.24 -1.06 11.16
C GLY A 394 -17.87 -1.36 10.54
N VAL A 395 -16.80 -1.13 11.32
CA VAL A 395 -15.42 -1.46 10.93
C VAL A 395 -15.27 -2.94 10.59
N TYR A 396 -15.75 -3.83 11.45
CA TYR A 396 -15.72 -5.28 11.26
C TYR A 396 -16.39 -5.69 9.94
N VAL A 397 -17.60 -5.19 9.67
CA VAL A 397 -18.35 -5.49 8.44
C VAL A 397 -17.58 -5.01 7.21
N VAL A 398 -17.00 -3.80 7.23
CA VAL A 398 -16.19 -3.30 6.11
C VAL A 398 -14.97 -4.19 5.89
N VAL A 399 -14.17 -4.45 6.92
CA VAL A 399 -12.93 -5.24 6.81
C VAL A 399 -13.21 -6.63 6.23
N VAL A 400 -14.19 -7.36 6.78
CA VAL A 400 -14.58 -8.69 6.29
C VAL A 400 -15.02 -8.62 4.83
N THR A 401 -15.88 -7.66 4.50
CA THR A 401 -16.41 -7.50 3.14
C THR A 401 -15.31 -7.18 2.14
N VAL A 402 -14.35 -6.35 2.50
CA VAL A 402 -13.21 -5.97 1.64
C VAL A 402 -12.38 -7.19 1.27
N VAL A 403 -11.93 -7.96 2.27
CA VAL A 403 -11.07 -9.13 2.01
C VAL A 403 -11.80 -10.18 1.20
N VAL A 404 -13.06 -10.46 1.55
CA VAL A 404 -13.90 -11.41 0.82
C VAL A 404 -14.14 -10.97 -0.63
N THR A 405 -14.32 -9.66 -0.87
CA THR A 405 -14.53 -9.11 -2.22
C THR A 405 -13.28 -9.28 -3.09
N VAL A 406 -12.11 -8.94 -2.55
CA VAL A 406 -10.82 -9.11 -3.23
C VAL A 406 -10.58 -10.59 -3.55
N LEU A 407 -10.79 -11.47 -2.57
CA LEU A 407 -10.63 -12.92 -2.74
C LEU A 407 -11.58 -13.47 -3.80
N SER A 408 -12.85 -13.08 -3.76
CA SER A 408 -13.86 -13.49 -4.73
C SER A 408 -13.49 -13.04 -6.16
N GLY A 409 -12.92 -11.84 -6.29
CA GLY A 409 -12.39 -11.32 -7.56
C GLY A 409 -11.26 -12.19 -8.12
N LEU A 410 -10.24 -12.47 -7.30
CA LEU A 410 -9.11 -13.33 -7.68
C LEU A 410 -9.56 -14.77 -7.95
N GLY A 411 -10.57 -15.24 -7.23
CA GLY A 411 -11.11 -16.58 -7.44
C GLY A 411 -11.82 -16.74 -8.78
N ARG A 412 -12.67 -15.78 -9.15
CA ARG A 412 -13.32 -15.75 -10.48
C ARG A 412 -12.30 -15.71 -11.61
N LEU A 413 -11.16 -15.05 -11.39
CA LEU A 413 -10.05 -15.04 -12.33
C LEU A 413 -9.50 -16.46 -12.57
N SER A 414 -9.38 -17.27 -11.51
CA SER A 414 -8.97 -18.68 -11.60
C SER A 414 -9.92 -19.54 -12.40
N LEU A 415 -11.22 -19.43 -12.17
CA LEU A 415 -12.24 -20.17 -12.94
C LEU A 415 -12.15 -19.86 -14.43
N ARG A 416 -12.04 -18.58 -14.79
CA ARG A 416 -11.93 -18.15 -16.19
C ARG A 416 -10.63 -18.64 -16.84
N ALA A 417 -9.53 -18.66 -16.08
CA ALA A 417 -8.24 -19.13 -16.57
C ALA A 417 -8.29 -20.62 -16.95
N HIS A 418 -9.00 -21.46 -16.18
CA HIS A 418 -9.14 -22.89 -16.45
C HIS A 418 -10.18 -23.21 -17.54
N ALA A 419 -11.30 -22.47 -17.59
CA ALA A 419 -12.28 -22.62 -18.68
C ALA A 419 -11.68 -22.28 -20.07
N GLY A 420 -10.74 -21.32 -20.12
CA GLY A 420 -10.04 -20.95 -21.35
C GLY A 420 -9.02 -21.99 -21.83
N SER A 421 -8.52 -22.87 -20.96
CA SER A 421 -7.60 -23.96 -21.32
C SER A 421 -8.31 -25.20 -21.86
N GLU A 422 -9.54 -25.48 -21.43
CA GLU A 422 -10.32 -26.63 -21.91
C GLU A 422 -10.88 -26.42 -23.33
N GLY A 423 -11.11 -25.18 -23.76
CA GLY A 423 -11.58 -24.87 -25.11
C GLY A 423 -10.50 -24.83 -26.21
N GLN A 424 -9.23 -25.12 -25.87
CA GLN A 424 -8.09 -25.13 -26.81
C GLN A 424 -7.38 -26.49 -26.89
N ALA A 425 -7.82 -27.48 -26.10
CA ALA A 425 -7.46 -28.88 -26.25
C ALA A 425 -8.52 -29.59 -27.10
#